data_AF-A0A531M0X6-F1
#
_entry.id   AF-A0A531M0X6-F1
#
_cell.length_a   1.000
_cell.length_b   1.000
_cell.length_c   1.000
_cell.angle_alpha   90.00
_cell.angle_beta   90.00
_cell.angle_gamma   90.00
#
_symmetry.space_group_name_H-M   'P 1'
#
loop_
_entity.id
_entity.type
_entity.pdbx_description
1 polymer ?
#
loop_
_entity_poly.entity_id
_entity_poly.type
_entity_poly.pdbx_seq_one_letter_code
_entity_poly.pdbx_strand_id
1 'polypeptide(L)'
;MHDQITSLIQGGMDRRRFLQTAAVTALATAAFPRAGLAEAPRKGGVLRLGLNGGSSADTFDPTQLIGTFSINVSRQVYNTLVEIGDDGKPAPELAASWETSDGNKRWILNLRPGVQFHNGKAFD
;
A
#
# COMPACT_ATOMS: atom_id res chain seq x y z
N MET A 1 -42.21 -52.96 -8.29
CA MET A 1 -41.44 -51.94 -7.52
C MET A 1 -40.07 -52.49 -7.09
N HIS A 2 -39.35 -53.19 -7.98
CA HIS A 2 -37.97 -53.67 -7.73
C HIS A 2 -36.99 -53.27 -8.87
N ASP A 3 -37.48 -52.95 -10.07
CA ASP A 3 -36.61 -52.64 -11.23
C ASP A 3 -36.17 -51.18 -11.38
N GLN A 4 -36.73 -50.24 -10.60
CA GLN A 4 -36.40 -48.81 -10.73
C GLN A 4 -35.19 -48.39 -9.89
N ILE A 5 -34.75 -49.22 -8.94
CA ILE A 5 -33.59 -48.92 -8.07
C ILE A 5 -32.28 -49.35 -8.76
N THR A 6 -32.32 -50.38 -9.61
CA THR A 6 -31.12 -50.93 -10.27
C THR A 6 -30.58 -50.02 -11.39
N SER A 7 -31.44 -49.25 -12.08
CA SER A 7 -30.99 -48.38 -13.19
C SER A 7 -30.28 -47.10 -12.72
N LEU A 8 -30.41 -46.73 -11.45
CA LEU A 8 -29.74 -45.55 -10.87
C LEU A 8 -28.27 -45.81 -10.53
N ILE A 9 -27.83 -47.08 -10.51
CA ILE A 9 -26.46 -47.47 -10.16
C ILE A 9 -25.58 -47.68 -11.43
N GLN A 10 -26.16 -47.77 -12.63
CA GLN A 10 -25.43 -48.14 -13.85
C GLN A 10 -24.97 -46.97 -14.76
N GLY A 11 -25.33 -45.72 -14.45
CA GLY A 11 -24.95 -44.54 -15.25
C GLY A 11 -23.60 -43.93 -14.89
N GLY A 12 -22.52 -44.72 -14.87
CA GLY A 12 -21.18 -44.25 -14.56
C GLY A 12 -20.70 -43.17 -15.54
N MET A 13 -20.06 -42.12 -15.03
CA MET A 13 -19.52 -41.03 -15.82
C MET A 13 -18.49 -41.56 -16.83
N ASP A 14 -18.79 -41.49 -18.14
CA ASP A 14 -17.92 -42.06 -19.17
C ASP A 14 -16.62 -41.24 -19.31
N ARG A 15 -15.48 -41.91 -19.54
CA ARG A 15 -14.13 -41.28 -19.58
C ARG A 15 -14.08 -40.07 -20.50
N ARG A 16 -14.76 -40.16 -21.65
CA ARG A 16 -14.83 -39.08 -22.63
C ARG A 16 -15.55 -37.85 -22.06
N ARG A 17 -16.66 -38.07 -21.35
CA ARG A 17 -17.44 -37.00 -20.72
C ARG A 17 -16.66 -36.37 -19.56
N PHE A 18 -15.95 -37.20 -18.78
CA PHE A 18 -15.03 -36.71 -17.75
C PHE A 18 -13.92 -35.83 -18.36
N LEU A 19 -13.25 -36.29 -19.41
CA LEU A 19 -12.19 -35.53 -20.08
C LEU A 19 -12.71 -34.22 -20.71
N GLN A 20 -13.88 -34.26 -21.34
CA GLN A 20 -14.53 -33.07 -21.89
C GLN A 20 -14.88 -32.05 -20.80
N THR A 21 -15.45 -32.51 -19.69
CA THR A 21 -15.82 -31.63 -18.58
C THR A 21 -14.58 -31.04 -17.91
N ALA A 22 -13.54 -31.85 -17.67
CA ALA A 22 -12.27 -31.40 -17.10
C ALA A 22 -11.55 -30.38 -18.00
N ALA A 23 -11.56 -30.57 -19.33
CA ALA A 23 -10.97 -29.64 -20.27
C ALA A 23 -11.68 -28.27 -20.28
N VAL A 24 -13.01 -28.26 -20.21
CA VAL A 24 -13.80 -27.02 -20.16
C VAL A 24 -13.55 -26.26 -18.85
N THR A 25 -13.47 -26.97 -17.71
CA THR A 25 -13.16 -26.34 -16.41
C THR A 25 -11.74 -25.77 -16.38
N ALA A 26 -10.75 -26.49 -16.93
CA ALA A 26 -9.36 -26.03 -16.98
C ALA A 26 -9.22 -24.75 -17.83
N LEU A 27 -9.87 -24.70 -19.00
CA LEU A 27 -9.87 -23.51 -19.86
C LEU A 27 -10.60 -22.32 -19.21
N ALA A 28 -11.69 -22.57 -18.49
CA ALA A 28 -12.38 -21.52 -17.74
C ALA A 28 -11.48 -20.91 -16.66
N THR A 29 -10.67 -21.72 -15.95
CA THR A 29 -9.74 -21.21 -14.93
C THR A 29 -8.51 -20.48 -15.49
N ALA A 30 -8.12 -20.75 -16.74
CA ALA A 30 -6.97 -20.10 -17.38
C ALA A 30 -7.33 -18.72 -17.97
N ALA A 31 -8.61 -18.46 -18.25
CA ALA A 31 -9.10 -17.20 -18.80
C ALA A 31 -9.38 -16.12 -17.74
N PHE A 32 -9.39 -16.47 -16.45
CA PHE A 32 -9.43 -15.46 -15.40
C PHE A 32 -8.04 -14.87 -15.22
N PRO A 33 -7.86 -13.54 -15.32
CA PRO A 33 -6.62 -12.93 -14.92
C PRO A 33 -6.38 -13.34 -13.47
N ARG A 34 -5.28 -14.06 -13.22
CA ARG A 34 -4.69 -14.13 -11.88
C ARG A 34 -4.20 -12.72 -11.57
N ALA A 35 -5.13 -11.84 -11.17
CA ALA A 35 -4.77 -10.66 -10.40
C ALA A 35 -3.86 -11.20 -9.31
N GLY A 36 -2.58 -10.78 -9.36
CA GLY A 36 -1.53 -11.37 -8.54
C GLY A 36 -2.04 -11.54 -7.12
N LEU A 37 -1.95 -12.77 -6.60
CA LEU A 37 -2.16 -13.03 -5.18
C LEU A 37 -1.00 -12.34 -4.45
N ALA A 38 -1.06 -11.02 -4.34
CA ALA A 38 -0.18 -10.25 -3.51
C ALA A 38 -0.35 -10.77 -2.09
N GLU A 39 0.75 -11.20 -1.49
CA GLU A 39 0.74 -11.63 -0.10
C GLU A 39 0.14 -10.49 0.74
N ALA A 40 -0.85 -10.83 1.57
CA ALA A 40 -1.46 -9.83 2.44
C ALA A 40 -0.37 -9.19 3.33
N PRO A 41 -0.40 -7.87 3.56
CA PRO A 41 0.61 -7.20 4.37
C PRO A 41 0.77 -7.86 5.74
N ARG A 42 1.98 -8.29 6.08
CA ARG A 42 2.30 -8.91 7.37
C ARG A 42 2.87 -7.87 8.31
N LYS A 43 2.22 -7.68 9.46
CA LYS A 43 2.68 -6.74 10.48
C LYS A 43 3.88 -7.32 11.25
N GLY A 44 4.84 -6.46 11.56
CA GLY A 44 6.01 -6.78 12.38
C GLY A 44 7.28 -7.00 11.57
N GLY A 45 8.39 -7.17 12.28
CA GLY A 45 9.74 -7.22 11.71
C GLY A 45 10.59 -6.03 12.12
N VAL A 46 11.88 -6.09 11.80
CA VAL A 46 12.84 -5.01 12.06
C VAL A 46 13.52 -4.65 10.74
N LEU A 47 13.29 -3.42 10.28
CA LEU A 47 14.08 -2.85 9.19
C LEU A 47 15.44 -2.41 9.76
N ARG A 48 16.52 -2.97 9.19
CA ARG A 48 17.90 -2.55 9.50
C ARG A 48 18.47 -1.83 8.29
N LEU A 49 18.70 -0.54 8.43
CA LEU A 49 19.22 0.32 7.36
C LEU A 49 20.65 0.74 7.71
N GLY A 50 21.60 0.42 6.83
CA GLY A 50 22.96 0.96 6.89
C GLY A 50 22.98 2.33 6.23
N LEU A 51 23.22 3.38 7.01
CA LEU A 51 23.33 4.75 6.52
C LEU A 51 24.75 5.26 6.73
N ASN A 52 25.28 6.00 5.76
CA ASN A 52 26.52 6.76 5.92
C ASN A 52 26.26 8.09 6.63
N GLY A 53 27.29 8.65 7.24
CA GLY A 53 27.18 9.84 8.09
C GLY A 53 26.84 9.46 9.54
N GLY A 54 26.24 10.38 10.28
CA GLY A 54 26.02 10.23 11.71
C GLY A 54 27.22 10.75 12.51
N SER A 55 26.98 11.75 13.35
CA SER A 55 27.97 12.34 14.24
C SER A 55 27.34 12.63 15.59
N SER A 56 28.15 12.64 16.66
CA SER A 56 27.72 13.14 17.96
C SER A 56 27.34 14.63 17.94
N ALA A 57 27.71 15.35 16.88
CA ALA A 57 27.34 16.74 16.65
C ALA A 57 26.01 16.91 15.87
N ASP A 58 25.37 15.82 15.43
CA ASP A 58 24.08 15.91 14.75
C ASP A 58 22.98 16.44 15.69
N THR A 59 21.99 17.10 15.09
CA THR A 59 20.86 17.69 15.79
C THR A 59 19.54 17.16 15.22
N PHE A 60 18.50 17.16 16.07
CA PHE A 60 17.12 16.89 15.66
C PHE A 60 16.33 18.16 15.32
N ASP A 61 16.96 19.33 15.40
CA ASP A 61 16.33 20.56 14.92
C ASP A 61 16.12 20.48 13.39
N PRO A 62 14.87 20.44 12.91
CA PRO A 62 14.56 20.29 11.48
C PRO A 62 15.10 21.45 10.63
N THR A 63 15.43 22.60 11.23
CA THR A 63 15.99 23.76 10.54
C THR A 63 17.51 23.67 10.30
N GLN A 64 18.17 22.69 10.91
CA GLN A 64 19.63 22.54 10.89
C GLN A 64 20.09 21.19 10.33
N LEU A 65 19.18 20.41 9.73
CA LEU A 65 19.50 19.10 9.17
C LEU A 65 20.30 19.23 7.88
N ILE A 66 21.54 18.72 7.89
CA ILE A 66 22.45 18.76 6.72
C ILE A 66 22.94 17.38 6.29
N GLY A 67 22.84 16.37 7.17
CA GLY A 67 23.42 15.05 6.97
C GLY A 67 22.39 14.04 6.46
N THR A 68 22.84 13.08 5.64
CA THR A 68 21.99 11.98 5.14
C THR A 68 21.36 11.20 6.28
N PHE A 69 22.13 10.88 7.32
CA PHE A 69 21.61 10.20 8.51
C PHE A 69 20.50 11.01 9.20
N SER A 70 20.76 12.27 9.57
CA SER A 70 19.82 13.10 10.31
C SER A 70 18.55 13.42 9.49
N ILE A 71 18.66 13.64 8.18
CA ILE A 71 17.51 13.81 7.28
C ILE A 71 16.68 12.52 7.16
N ASN A 72 17.31 11.34 7.11
CA ASN A 72 16.57 10.09 7.06
C ASN A 72 15.81 9.84 8.37
N VAL A 73 16.45 10.08 9.52
CA VAL A 73 15.78 9.92 10.82
C VAL A 73 14.66 10.95 10.98
N SER A 74 14.86 12.19 10.57
CA SER A 74 13.85 13.25 10.72
C SER A 74 12.56 12.93 9.96
N ARG A 75 12.65 12.32 8.78
CA ARG A 75 11.48 11.87 7.99
C ARG A 75 10.64 10.79 8.68
N GLN A 76 11.18 10.11 9.69
CA GLN A 76 10.45 9.12 10.48
C GLN A 76 9.77 9.72 11.71
N VAL A 77 10.13 10.95 12.09
CA VAL A 77 9.68 11.62 13.33
C VAL A 77 8.82 12.84 13.04
N TYR A 78 9.10 13.56 11.95
CA TYR A 78 8.39 14.76 11.54
C TYR A 78 7.65 14.52 10.23
N ASN A 79 6.51 15.20 10.10
CA ASN A 79 5.80 15.31 8.84
C ASN A 79 6.05 16.67 8.20
N THR A 80 5.96 16.75 6.87
CA THR A 80 5.99 18.01 6.13
C THR A 80 4.59 18.41 5.66
N LEU A 81 4.45 19.63 5.11
CA LEU A 81 3.18 20.06 4.51
C LEU A 81 2.88 19.29 3.22
N VAL A 82 3.90 19.06 2.41
CA VAL A 82 3.84 18.49 1.07
C VAL A 82 5.11 17.67 0.86
N GLU A 83 4.96 16.47 0.33
CA GLU A 83 6.09 15.58 0.02
C GLU A 83 6.30 15.44 -1.49
N ILE A 84 7.35 14.72 -1.89
CA ILE A 84 7.57 14.34 -3.29
C ILE A 84 7.08 12.91 -3.46
N GLY A 85 6.04 12.72 -4.26
CA GLY A 85 5.48 11.41 -4.56
C GLY A 85 6.39 10.55 -5.44
N ASP A 86 6.00 9.30 -5.63
CA ASP A 86 6.76 8.31 -6.42
C ASP A 86 6.97 8.71 -7.88
N ASP A 87 6.11 9.60 -8.40
CA ASP A 87 6.22 10.16 -9.75
C ASP A 87 7.10 11.43 -9.81
N GLY A 88 7.75 11.79 -8.70
CA GLY A 88 8.60 12.96 -8.56
C GLY A 88 7.84 14.29 -8.45
N LYS A 89 6.51 14.27 -8.32
CA LYS A 89 5.69 15.49 -8.20
C LYS A 89 5.31 15.79 -6.75
N PRO A 90 4.99 17.06 -6.43
CA PRO A 90 4.44 17.42 -5.13
C PRO A 90 3.15 16.65 -4.82
N ALA A 91 3.09 16.03 -3.64
CA ALA A 91 1.98 15.22 -3.17
C ALA A 91 1.49 15.65 -1.77
N PRO A 92 0.19 15.51 -1.45
CA PRO A 92 -0.35 15.88 -0.15
C PRO A 92 0.21 15.09 1.03
N GLU A 93 0.76 15.79 2.03
CA GLU A 93 1.11 15.22 3.34
C GLU A 93 0.25 15.87 4.44
N LEU A 94 0.77 16.74 5.31
CA LEU A 94 -0.08 17.43 6.31
C LEU A 94 -1.07 18.41 5.68
N ALA A 95 -0.72 19.04 4.56
CA ALA A 95 -1.66 19.78 3.73
C ALA A 95 -2.40 18.80 2.81
N ALA A 96 -3.69 18.60 3.05
CA ALA A 96 -4.55 17.73 2.25
C ALA A 96 -4.80 18.30 0.84
N SER A 97 -4.77 19.62 0.70
CA SER A 97 -4.81 20.32 -0.58
C SER A 97 -4.20 21.72 -0.44
N TRP A 98 -3.94 22.35 -1.58
CA TRP A 98 -3.53 23.75 -1.62
C TRP A 98 -4.04 24.43 -2.89
N GLU A 99 -4.21 25.75 -2.78
CA GLU A 99 -4.62 26.61 -3.89
C GLU A 99 -3.68 27.81 -3.98
N THR A 100 -3.41 28.25 -5.21
CA THR A 100 -2.58 29.42 -5.46
C THR A 100 -3.38 30.54 -6.10
N SER A 101 -3.05 31.78 -5.74
CA SER A 101 -3.62 32.98 -6.36
C SER A 101 -2.55 34.06 -6.52
N ASP A 102 -2.90 35.15 -7.22
CA ASP A 102 -2.01 36.30 -7.44
C ASP A 102 -0.68 35.90 -8.12
N GLY A 103 -0.78 35.09 -9.18
CA GLY A 103 0.40 34.59 -9.90
C GLY A 103 1.36 33.78 -9.02
N ASN A 104 0.82 32.91 -8.15
CA ASN A 104 1.55 32.06 -7.19
C ASN A 104 2.23 32.80 -6.03
N LYS A 105 1.86 34.06 -5.77
CA LYS A 105 2.35 34.82 -4.61
C LYS A 105 1.58 34.55 -3.33
N ARG A 106 0.36 34.01 -3.44
CA ARG A 106 -0.44 33.58 -2.28
C ARG A 106 -0.77 32.10 -2.38
N TRP A 107 -0.56 31.39 -1.29
CA TRP A 107 -0.82 29.97 -1.13
C TRP A 107 -1.77 29.77 0.05
N ILE A 108 -2.85 29.03 -0.18
CA ILE A 108 -3.79 28.60 0.86
C ILE A 108 -3.61 27.09 1.00
N LEU A 109 -3.22 26.63 2.19
CA LEU A 109 -2.97 25.22 2.49
C LEU A 109 -4.10 24.72 3.40
N ASN A 110 -4.83 23.70 2.97
CA ASN A 110 -5.89 23.09 3.76
C ASN A 110 -5.31 21.90 4.53
N LEU A 111 -5.18 22.03 5.85
CA LEU A 111 -4.54 21.01 6.70
C LEU A 111 -5.46 19.82 6.98
N ARG A 112 -4.87 18.65 7.20
CA ARG A 112 -5.59 17.44 7.62
C ARG A 112 -6.18 17.62 9.03
N PRO A 113 -7.47 17.31 9.23
CA PRO A 113 -8.06 17.34 10.57
C PRO A 113 -7.58 16.16 11.42
N GLY A 114 -7.55 16.36 12.74
CA GLY A 114 -7.33 15.28 13.71
C GLY A 114 -5.89 14.75 13.80
N VAL A 115 -4.93 15.42 13.15
CA VAL A 115 -3.51 15.13 13.32
C VAL A 115 -3.10 15.54 14.74
N GLN A 116 -2.23 14.73 15.36
CA GLN A 116 -1.72 14.97 16.70
C GLN A 116 -0.20 14.87 16.71
N PHE A 117 0.42 15.71 17.53
CA PHE A 117 1.83 15.55 17.88
C PHE A 117 2.01 14.33 18.78
N HIS A 118 3.25 13.86 18.90
CA HIS A 118 3.58 12.69 19.73
C HIS A 118 3.24 12.86 21.23
N ASN A 119 3.04 14.10 21.69
CA ASN A 119 2.60 14.41 23.05
C ASN A 119 1.06 14.47 23.21
N GLY A 120 0.30 14.12 22.17
CA GLY A 120 -1.16 14.11 22.17
C GLY A 120 -1.83 15.47 21.94
N LYS A 121 -1.07 16.55 21.74
CA LYS A 121 -1.66 17.85 21.35
C LYS A 121 -2.14 17.80 19.90
N ALA A 122 -3.25 18.47 19.63
CA ALA A 122 -3.75 18.65 18.28
C ALA A 122 -2.77 19.49 17.43
N PHE A 123 -2.74 19.20 16.14
CA PHE A 123 -2.16 20.05 15.11
C PHE A 123 -3.28 20.91 14.52
N ASP A 124 -3.33 22.18 14.91
CA ASP A 124 -4.33 23.18 14.52
C ASP A 124 -3.71 24.55 14.20
#